data_AF-A0A2S7IHB7-F1
#
_entry.id   AF-A0A2S7IHB7-F1
#
_cell.length_a   1.000
_cell.length_b   1.000
_cell.length_c   1.000
_cell.angle_alpha   90.00
_cell.angle_beta   90.00
_cell.angle_gamma   90.00
#
_symmetry.space_group_name_H-M   'P 1'
#
loop_
_entity.id
_entity.type
_entity.pdbx_description
1 polymer ?
#
loop_
_entity_poly.entity_id
_entity_poly.type
_entity_poly.pdbx_seq_one_letter_code
_entity_poly.pdbx_strand_id
1 'polypeptide(L)'
;MRLLCVLLIVLSALLMGMLGCKKEHELTCKTVSEEVDNRNASELFHRDSSRVFTFEMYFNDSVSIAVGSRVAATGRLVSDFTNGMARSFLIKAQPREIIMIQTTSDCAYFPLKDGYKYLYFNRNKGKWKVTYSNVGRGYF
;
A
#
# COMPACT_ATOMS: atom_id res chain seq x y z
N MET A 1 -40.32 -28.84 -35.92
CA MET A 1 -40.23 -27.45 -35.43
C MET A 1 -39.92 -27.29 -33.93
N ARG A 2 -39.95 -28.34 -33.08
CA ARG A 2 -39.69 -28.19 -31.63
C ARG A 2 -38.19 -28.14 -31.24
N LEU A 3 -37.29 -28.67 -32.07
CA LEU A 3 -35.85 -28.69 -31.76
C LEU A 3 -35.15 -27.32 -31.91
N LEU A 4 -35.64 -26.47 -32.83
CA LEU A 4 -35.00 -25.16 -33.10
C LEU A 4 -35.16 -24.19 -31.93
N CYS A 5 -36.32 -24.20 -31.25
CA CYS A 5 -36.59 -23.32 -30.12
C CYS A 5 -35.73 -23.67 -28.89
N VAL A 6 -35.42 -24.94 -28.67
CA VAL A 6 -34.59 -25.36 -27.53
C VAL A 6 -33.13 -24.91 -27.74
N LEU A 7 -32.61 -25.00 -28.97
CA LEU A 7 -31.26 -24.57 -29.29
C LEU A 7 -31.06 -23.04 -29.11
N LEU A 8 -32.08 -22.25 -29.46
CA LEU A 8 -32.05 -20.78 -29.30
C LEU A 8 -32.08 -20.32 -27.84
N ILE A 9 -32.72 -21.09 -26.95
CA ILE A 9 -32.76 -20.78 -25.51
C ILE A 9 -31.42 -21.11 -24.84
N VAL A 10 -30.77 -22.21 -25.24
CA VAL A 10 -29.44 -22.58 -24.72
C VAL A 10 -28.36 -21.61 -25.21
N LEU A 11 -28.45 -21.14 -26.46
CA LEU A 11 -27.48 -20.18 -27.01
C LEU A 11 -27.57 -18.79 -26.34
N SER A 12 -28.79 -18.35 -25.97
CA SER A 12 -28.99 -17.05 -25.32
C SER A 12 -28.58 -17.05 -23.84
N ALA A 13 -28.70 -18.18 -23.15
CA ALA A 13 -28.20 -18.34 -21.77
C ALA A 13 -26.67 -18.33 -21.69
N LEU A 14 -25.96 -18.83 -22.71
CA LEU A 14 -24.49 -18.78 -22.75
C LEU A 14 -23.94 -17.37 -23.02
N LEU A 15 -24.66 -16.53 -23.77
CA LEU A 15 -24.22 -15.18 -24.12
C LEU A 15 -24.37 -14.16 -22.97
N MET A 16 -25.31 -14.37 -22.03
CA MET A 16 -25.46 -13.48 -20.88
C MET A 16 -24.42 -13.71 -19.77
N GLY A 17 -23.64 -14.80 -19.82
CA GLY A 17 -22.63 -15.13 -18.81
C GLY A 17 -21.33 -14.30 -18.88
N MET A 18 -21.10 -13.54 -19.95
CA MET A 18 -19.82 -12.82 -20.18
C MET A 18 -19.91 -11.29 -20.05
N LEU A 19 -21.07 -10.72 -19.69
CA LEU A 19 -21.23 -9.26 -19.55
C LEU A 19 -20.96 -8.73 -18.13
N GLY A 20 -20.44 -9.59 -17.25
CA GLY A 20 -20.08 -9.24 -15.88
C GLY A 20 -18.59 -8.91 -15.68
N CYS A 21 -17.89 -8.34 -16.67
CA CYS A 21 -16.61 -7.68 -16.39
C CYS A 21 -16.89 -6.46 -15.53
N LYS A 22 -16.93 -6.65 -14.20
CA LYS A 22 -16.75 -5.54 -13.26
C LYS A 22 -15.50 -4.80 -13.72
N LYS A 23 -15.66 -3.55 -14.16
CA LYS A 23 -14.53 -2.63 -14.26
C LYS A 23 -13.88 -2.64 -12.89
N GLU A 24 -12.74 -3.32 -12.76
CA GLU A 24 -11.86 -3.09 -11.64
C GLU A 24 -11.59 -1.58 -11.65
N HIS A 25 -12.00 -0.91 -10.58
CA HIS A 25 -11.67 0.49 -10.39
C HIS A 25 -10.16 0.54 -10.28
N GLU A 26 -9.49 0.86 -11.39
CA GLU A 26 -8.04 0.99 -11.43
C GLU A 26 -7.68 2.21 -10.56
N LEU A 27 -7.28 1.95 -9.31
CA LEU A 27 -6.87 2.98 -8.38
C LEU A 27 -5.57 3.59 -8.92
N THR A 28 -5.65 4.76 -9.55
CA THR A 28 -4.45 5.48 -9.98
C THR A 28 -3.63 5.88 -8.76
N CYS A 29 -2.44 5.30 -8.62
CA CYS A 29 -1.56 5.56 -7.49
C CYS A 29 -0.96 6.97 -7.57
N LYS A 30 -0.93 7.67 -6.43
CA LYS A 30 -0.41 9.05 -6.32
C LYS A 30 1.00 9.06 -5.75
N THR A 31 1.80 10.06 -6.09
CA THR A 31 3.10 10.26 -5.45
C THR A 31 2.94 10.69 -3.99
N VAL A 32 3.83 10.22 -3.12
CA VAL A 32 3.89 10.61 -1.71
C VAL A 32 4.72 11.89 -1.53
N SER A 33 4.32 12.77 -0.61
CA SER A 33 5.18 13.87 -0.15
C SER A 33 6.26 13.36 0.79
N GLU A 34 7.53 13.72 0.57
CA GLU A 34 8.66 13.16 1.31
C GLU A 34 9.31 14.18 2.24
N GLU A 35 9.53 13.79 3.49
CA GLU A 35 10.20 14.59 4.52
C GLU A 35 11.32 13.77 5.17
N VAL A 36 12.41 14.42 5.59
CA VAL A 36 13.49 13.77 6.34
C VAL A 36 13.57 14.40 7.72
N ASP A 37 13.38 13.55 8.72
CA ASP A 37 13.62 13.84 10.12
C ASP A 37 15.06 13.42 10.48
N ASN A 38 15.73 14.18 11.36
CA ASN A 38 17.08 13.87 11.85
C ASN A 38 18.15 13.65 10.76
N ARG A 39 18.33 14.63 9.85
CA ARG A 39 19.29 14.58 8.73
C ARG A 39 20.74 14.17 9.08
N ASN A 40 21.15 14.35 10.34
CA ASN A 40 22.53 14.08 10.79
C ASN A 40 22.75 12.67 11.33
N ALA A 41 21.70 11.89 11.54
CA ALA A 41 21.82 10.48 11.90
C ALA A 41 22.01 9.68 10.61
N SER A 42 23.23 9.60 10.09
CA SER A 42 23.55 8.78 8.91
C SER A 42 24.08 7.42 9.38
N GLU A 43 23.29 6.35 9.19
CA GLU A 43 23.79 4.98 9.36
C GLU A 43 24.21 4.38 8.01
N LEU A 44 25.28 3.59 8.01
CA LEU A 44 25.68 2.79 6.86
C LEU A 44 24.56 1.78 6.56
N PHE A 45 23.86 1.97 5.45
CA PHE A 45 22.79 1.08 5.07
C PHE A 45 23.34 -0.26 4.58
N HIS A 46 22.94 -1.34 5.23
CA HIS A 46 23.20 -2.70 4.75
C HIS A 46 22.11 -3.13 3.78
N ARG A 47 22.52 -3.60 2.59
CA ARG A 47 21.65 -3.99 1.47
C ARG A 47 20.50 -4.94 1.84
N ASP A 48 20.67 -5.76 2.87
CA ASP A 48 19.69 -6.74 3.33
C ASP A 48 18.92 -6.31 4.59
N SER A 49 19.09 -5.07 5.05
CA SER A 49 18.42 -4.62 6.27
C SER A 49 16.94 -4.32 6.05
N SER A 50 16.12 -4.87 6.95
CA SER A 50 14.69 -4.57 7.00
C SER A 50 14.45 -3.10 7.35
N ARG A 51 13.41 -2.54 6.77
CA ARG A 51 12.84 -1.23 7.06
C ARG A 51 11.64 -1.38 7.98
N VAL A 52 11.46 -0.39 8.86
CA VAL A 52 10.29 -0.30 9.73
C VAL A 52 9.31 0.69 9.10
N PHE A 53 8.21 0.16 8.58
CA PHE A 53 7.14 0.94 7.97
C PHE A 53 6.04 1.15 9.00
N THR A 54 5.90 2.36 9.52
CA THR A 54 4.97 2.69 10.60
C THR A 54 3.88 3.62 10.09
N PHE A 55 2.63 3.17 10.14
CA PHE A 55 1.45 3.98 9.86
C PHE A 55 1.00 4.65 11.15
N GLU A 56 0.99 5.99 11.16
CA GLU A 56 0.65 6.80 12.34
C GLU A 56 -0.88 6.85 12.55
N MET A 57 -1.49 8.03 12.45
CA MET A 57 -2.91 8.23 12.76
C MET A 57 -3.80 8.24 11.52
N TYR A 58 -5.11 8.14 11.76
CA TYR A 58 -6.22 8.29 10.79
C TYR A 58 -6.32 7.18 9.74
N PHE A 59 -6.05 5.93 10.15
CA PHE A 59 -6.27 4.74 9.33
C PHE A 59 -7.33 3.83 9.94
N ASN A 60 -8.23 3.34 9.08
CA ASN A 60 -9.21 2.30 9.40
C ASN A 60 -9.56 1.52 8.12
N ASP A 61 -8.53 0.95 7.49
CA ASP A 61 -8.64 0.23 6.22
C ASP A 61 -7.65 -0.94 6.14
N SER A 62 -7.80 -1.76 5.10
CA SER A 62 -6.80 -2.78 4.78
C SER A 62 -5.71 -2.18 3.92
N VAL A 63 -4.47 -2.64 4.09
CA VAL A 63 -3.30 -2.19 3.36
C VAL A 63 -2.56 -3.36 2.73
N SER A 64 -2.04 -3.14 1.52
CA SER A 64 -1.05 -3.96 0.83
C SER A 64 0.16 -3.09 0.52
N ILE A 65 1.35 -3.58 0.84
CA ILE A 65 2.62 -2.88 0.62
C ILE A 65 3.44 -3.74 -0.34
N ALA A 66 3.72 -3.19 -1.51
CA ALA A 66 4.55 -3.82 -2.53
C ALA A 66 5.90 -3.12 -2.68
N VAL A 67 6.91 -3.91 -3.02
CA VAL A 67 8.27 -3.48 -3.35
C VAL A 67 8.55 -3.97 -4.78
N GLY A 68 8.66 -3.04 -5.73
CA GLY A 68 8.63 -3.40 -7.15
C GLY A 68 7.33 -4.11 -7.52
N SER A 69 7.44 -5.33 -8.07
CA SER A 69 6.29 -6.17 -8.45
C SER A 69 5.83 -7.13 -7.34
N ARG A 70 6.51 -7.17 -6.19
CA ARG A 70 6.28 -8.13 -5.11
C ARG A 70 5.45 -7.52 -3.99
N VAL A 71 4.34 -8.16 -3.60
CA VAL A 71 3.66 -7.85 -2.33
C VAL A 71 4.54 -8.30 -1.17
N ALA A 72 5.01 -7.35 -0.38
CA ALA A 72 5.92 -7.59 0.75
C ALA A 72 5.18 -7.74 2.08
N ALA A 73 4.05 -7.07 2.25
CA ALA A 73 3.21 -7.17 3.44
C ALA A 73 1.75 -6.83 3.15
N THR A 74 0.83 -7.42 3.91
CA THR A 74 -0.58 -7.05 3.94
C THR A 74 -1.06 -6.99 5.39
N GLY A 75 -2.05 -6.15 5.68
CA GLY A 75 -2.63 -6.11 7.02
C GLY A 75 -3.80 -5.16 7.14
N ARG A 76 -4.38 -5.11 8.35
CA ARG A 76 -5.37 -4.10 8.72
C ARG A 76 -4.69 -3.00 9.51
N LEU A 77 -4.97 -1.75 9.13
CA LEU A 77 -4.57 -0.54 9.83
C LEU A 77 -5.76 -0.07 10.68
N VAL A 78 -5.58 -0.01 12.00
CA VAL A 78 -6.58 0.54 12.92
C VAL A 78 -5.85 1.50 13.84
N SER A 79 -6.10 2.80 13.68
CA SER A 79 -5.46 3.81 14.52
C SER A 79 -5.84 3.65 15.98
N ASP A 80 -4.82 3.56 16.81
CA ASP A 80 -4.91 3.77 18.24
C ASP A 80 -4.62 5.26 18.54
N PHE A 81 -5.64 5.95 19.06
CA PHE A 81 -5.56 7.38 19.37
C PHE A 81 -4.79 7.65 20.66
N THR A 82 -4.59 6.67 21.54
CA THR A 82 -3.74 6.88 22.73
C THR A 82 -2.26 6.89 22.34
N ASN A 83 -1.90 6.04 21.38
CA ASN A 83 -0.51 5.79 21.03
C ASN A 83 -0.08 6.51 19.73
N GLY A 84 -1.02 7.16 19.02
CA GLY A 84 -0.76 7.92 17.80
C GLY A 84 -0.36 7.06 16.59
N MET A 85 -0.62 5.76 16.63
CA MET A 85 -0.16 4.78 15.63
C MET A 85 -1.27 3.81 15.26
N ALA A 86 -1.30 3.38 13.99
CA ALA A 86 -2.17 2.34 13.49
C ALA A 86 -1.47 0.97 13.48
N ARG A 87 -0.30 0.89 12.84
CA ARG A 87 0.45 -0.37 12.74
C ARG A 87 1.87 -0.16 12.21
N SER A 88 2.77 -1.08 12.56
CA SER A 88 4.08 -1.18 11.93
C SER A 88 4.29 -2.51 11.19
N PHE A 89 5.11 -2.49 10.13
CA PHE A 89 5.53 -3.64 9.35
C PHE A 89 7.06 -3.64 9.19
N LEU A 90 7.66 -4.83 9.19
CA LEU A 90 9.07 -5.02 8.87
C LEU A 90 9.20 -5.50 7.42
N ILE A 91 9.79 -4.67 6.55
CA ILE A 91 9.84 -4.91 5.11
C ILE A 91 11.28 -4.89 4.62
N LYS A 92 11.70 -5.94 3.91
CA LYS A 92 12.97 -5.93 3.17
C LYS A 92 12.81 -5.19 1.85
N ALA A 93 13.50 -4.07 1.72
CA ALA A 93 13.52 -3.23 0.52
C ALA A 93 14.87 -2.50 0.41
N GLN A 94 15.37 -2.38 -0.82
CA GLN A 94 16.62 -1.72 -1.19
C GLN A 94 16.37 -0.27 -1.62
N PRO A 95 17.35 0.62 -1.43
CA PRO A 95 17.28 1.99 -1.90
C PRO A 95 16.94 2.04 -3.39
N ARG A 96 16.17 3.04 -3.77
CA ARG A 96 15.65 3.30 -5.12
C ARG A 96 14.59 2.31 -5.60
N GLU A 97 14.30 1.23 -4.87
CA GLU A 97 13.13 0.39 -5.18
C GLU A 97 11.85 1.20 -5.02
N ILE A 98 10.89 0.98 -5.92
CA ILE A 98 9.59 1.61 -5.84
C ILE A 98 8.76 0.89 -4.79
N ILE A 99 8.31 1.65 -3.80
CA ILE A 99 7.34 1.23 -2.82
C ILE A 99 5.96 1.64 -3.32
N MET A 100 5.02 0.71 -3.28
CA MET A 100 3.60 0.99 -3.53
C MET A 100 2.79 0.60 -2.31
N ILE A 101 1.95 1.51 -1.82
CA ILE A 101 1.04 1.32 -0.71
C ILE A 101 -0.37 1.43 -1.28
N GLN A 102 -1.12 0.34 -1.24
CA GLN A 102 -2.50 0.31 -1.66
C GLN A 102 -3.38 0.06 -0.44
N THR A 103 -4.38 0.91 -0.23
CA THR A 103 -5.45 0.63 0.73
C THR A 103 -6.76 0.32 0.02
N THR A 104 -7.80 0.03 0.78
CA THR A 104 -9.14 -0.27 0.23
C THR A 104 -9.66 0.83 -0.72
N SER A 105 -9.29 2.09 -0.51
CA SER A 105 -9.87 3.24 -1.24
C SER A 105 -8.84 4.20 -1.85
N ASP A 106 -7.54 3.93 -1.71
CA ASP A 106 -6.50 4.85 -2.16
C ASP A 106 -5.22 4.09 -2.50
N CYS A 107 -4.35 4.70 -3.30
CA CYS A 107 -3.04 4.14 -3.61
C CYS A 107 -1.99 5.23 -3.67
N ALA A 108 -0.79 4.92 -3.18
CA ALA A 108 0.35 5.80 -3.24
C ALA A 108 1.64 5.06 -3.59
N TYR A 109 2.59 5.74 -4.21
CA TYR A 109 3.90 5.19 -4.53
C TYR A 109 5.03 6.22 -4.35
N PHE A 110 6.23 5.72 -4.09
CA PHE A 110 7.44 6.52 -3.96
C PHE A 110 8.71 5.67 -4.12
N PRO A 111 9.83 6.24 -4.58
CA PRO A 111 11.12 5.58 -4.55
C PRO A 111 11.68 5.58 -3.12
N LEU A 112 12.19 4.43 -2.65
CA LEU A 112 12.79 4.34 -1.31
C LEU A 112 14.10 5.13 -1.24
N LYS A 113 14.21 6.08 -0.30
CA LYS A 113 15.49 6.76 -0.02
C LYS A 113 16.48 5.85 0.68
N ASP A 114 17.75 6.06 0.38
CA ASP A 114 18.86 5.39 1.05
C ASP A 114 19.11 5.98 2.44
N GLY A 115 19.73 5.21 3.32
CA GLY A 115 20.26 5.67 4.60
C GLY A 115 19.23 5.82 5.71
N TYR A 116 17.97 5.38 5.56
CA TYR A 116 16.94 5.51 6.60
C TYR A 116 16.28 4.17 6.96
N LYS A 117 16.27 3.83 8.25
CA LYS A 117 15.68 2.60 8.78
C LYS A 117 14.17 2.70 8.99
N TYR A 118 13.68 3.84 9.46
CA TYR A 118 12.28 4.05 9.82
C TYR A 118 11.58 4.95 8.81
N LEU A 119 10.36 4.56 8.43
CA LEU A 119 9.49 5.30 7.54
C LEU A 119 8.14 5.48 8.24
N TYR A 120 7.77 6.74 8.51
CA TYR A 120 6.50 7.09 9.14
C TYR A 120 5.51 7.59 8.10
N PHE A 121 4.37 6.93 7.99
CA PHE A 121 3.32 7.21 7.03
C PHE A 121 2.17 7.91 7.69
N ASN A 122 1.77 9.03 7.08
CA ASN A 122 0.58 9.78 7.45
C ASN A 122 -0.28 10.01 6.21
N ARG A 123 -1.60 9.88 6.35
CA ARG A 123 -2.56 10.17 5.29
C ARG A 123 -3.64 11.10 5.83
N ASN A 124 -3.65 12.33 5.34
CA ASN A 124 -4.68 13.31 5.67
C ASN A 124 -5.42 13.75 4.40
N LYS A 125 -6.74 13.53 4.35
CA LYS A 125 -7.61 13.87 3.19
C LYS A 125 -7.06 13.37 1.85
N GLY A 126 -6.58 12.12 1.81
CA GLY A 126 -6.02 11.49 0.60
C GLY A 126 -4.64 11.99 0.16
N LYS A 127 -3.99 12.87 0.95
CA LYS A 127 -2.60 13.27 0.75
C LYS A 127 -1.70 12.40 1.61
N TRP A 128 -0.79 11.68 0.95
CA TRP A 128 0.19 10.84 1.61
C TRP A 128 1.46 11.62 1.91
N LYS A 129 2.00 11.39 3.11
CA LYS A 129 3.34 11.82 3.50
C LYS A 129 4.13 10.63 4.04
N VAL A 130 5.40 10.55 3.65
CA VAL A 130 6.39 9.67 4.27
C VAL A 130 7.47 10.53 4.92
N THR A 131 7.73 10.28 6.19
CA THR A 131 8.84 10.89 6.93
C THR A 131 9.91 9.84 7.21
N TYR A 132 11.12 10.07 6.70
CA TYR A 132 12.27 9.20 6.88
C TYR A 132 13.02 9.54 8.17
N SER A 133 13.50 8.54 8.90
CA SER A 133 14.31 8.73 10.11
C SER A 133 15.21 7.53 10.40
N ASN A 134 16.28 7.74 11.15
CA ASN A 134 17.05 6.67 11.81
C ASN A 134 16.77 6.57 13.32
N VAL A 135 15.91 7.44 13.83
CA VAL A 135 15.43 7.39 15.21
C VAL A 135 14.01 6.80 15.23
N GLY A 136 13.84 5.74 16.00
CA GLY A 136 12.53 5.16 16.31
C GLY A 136 11.69 6.16 17.11
N ARG A 137 10.47 6.47 16.66
CA ARG A 137 9.51 7.26 17.43
C ARG A 137 8.93 6.38 18.54
N GLY A 138 8.93 6.89 19.77
CA GLY A 138 8.29 6.24 20.90
C GLY A 138 6.78 6.40 20.80
N TYR A 139 6.10 5.43 20.22
CA TYR A 139 4.65 5.27 20.34
C TYR A 139 4.41 4.35 21.53
N PHE A 140 3.80 4.87 22.60
CA PHE A 140 3.56 4.20 23.89
C PHE A 140 2.07 4.00 24.10
#